data_AF-A0A1C6NT73-F1
#
_entry.id   AF-A0A1C6NT73-F1
#
_cell.length_a   1.000
_cell.length_b   1.000
_cell.length_c   1.000
_cell.angle_alpha   90.00
_cell.angle_beta   90.00
_cell.angle_gamma   90.00
#
_symmetry.space_group_name_H-M   'P 1'
#
loop_
_entity.id
_entity.type
_entity.pdbx_description
1 polymer ?
#
loop_
_entity_poly.entity_id
_entity_poly.type
_entity_poly.pdbx_seq_one_letter_code
_entity_poly.pdbx_strand_id
1 'polypeptide(L)'
;MRAELLDLLKRLPWSVEPLDGFSDDTSWRRIERPASPGWSPDEQAEVEKLRARERELAVFVTCHRFWTEVTAPQKVDARMTLKHSAAPPPQPPP
;
A
#
# COMPACT_ATOMS: atom_id res chain seq x y z
N MET A 1 1.68 -1.36 -10.13
CA MET A 1 1.38 -2.15 -8.93
C MET A 1 1.21 -1.31 -7.65
N ARG A 2 2.22 -0.80 -6.90
CA ARG A 2 1.89 -0.06 -5.64
C ARG A 2 1.05 1.20 -5.89
N ALA A 3 1.42 2.02 -6.88
CA ALA A 3 0.64 3.19 -7.27
C ALA A 3 -0.77 2.80 -7.75
N GLU A 4 -0.87 1.75 -8.56
CA GLU A 4 -2.12 1.19 -9.07
C GLU A 4 -3.04 0.67 -7.95
N LEU A 5 -2.50 -0.04 -6.95
CA LEU A 5 -3.23 -0.46 -5.75
C LEU A 5 -3.76 0.77 -4.98
N LEU A 6 -2.93 1.81 -4.82
CA LEU A 6 -3.36 3.04 -4.15
C LEU A 6 -4.47 3.75 -4.94
N ASP A 7 -4.38 3.80 -6.26
CA ASP A 7 -5.39 4.44 -7.10
C ASP A 7 -6.70 3.64 -7.16
N LEU A 8 -6.64 2.31 -7.06
CA LEU A 8 -7.82 1.47 -6.84
C LEU A 8 -8.46 1.75 -5.48
N LEU A 9 -7.67 1.70 -4.40
CA LEU A 9 -8.17 1.92 -3.04
C LEU A 9 -8.79 3.32 -2.83
N LYS A 10 -8.32 4.35 -3.55
CA LYS A 10 -8.93 5.69 -3.51
C LYS A 10 -10.32 5.75 -4.14
N ARG A 11 -10.62 4.87 -5.09
CA ARG A 11 -11.92 4.82 -5.79
C ARG A 11 -12.94 3.94 -5.06
N LEU A 12 -12.45 2.92 -4.35
CA LEU A 12 -13.32 1.97 -3.65
C LEU A 12 -14.02 2.61 -2.45
N PRO A 13 -15.17 2.05 -2.03
CA PRO A 13 -15.80 2.40 -0.77
C PRO A 13 -14.82 2.27 0.40
N TRP A 14 -14.98 3.13 1.41
CA TRP A 14 -14.05 3.20 2.53
C TRP A 14 -14.05 1.94 3.42
N SER A 15 -15.11 1.13 3.35
CA SER A 15 -15.21 -0.17 4.00
C SER A 15 -15.21 -1.30 2.99
N VAL A 16 -14.56 -2.41 3.36
CA VAL A 16 -14.59 -3.67 2.61
C VAL A 16 -15.93 -4.37 2.79
N GLU A 17 -16.45 -4.39 4.02
CA GLU A 17 -17.77 -4.95 4.29
C GLU A 17 -18.84 -3.86 4.29
N PRO A 18 -20.10 -4.21 3.99
CA PRO A 18 -21.21 -3.28 4.18
C PRO A 18 -21.23 -2.75 5.62
N LEU A 19 -21.20 -1.43 5.78
CA LEU A 19 -21.26 -0.77 7.08
C LEU A 19 -22.24 0.38 7.02
N ASP A 20 -23.07 0.48 8.05
CA ASP A 20 -23.90 1.65 8.25
C ASP A 20 -23.04 2.88 8.50
N GLY A 21 -23.57 4.04 8.09
CA GLY A 21 -22.94 5.31 8.39
C GLY A 21 -22.95 5.54 9.90
N PHE A 22 -21.88 6.16 10.43
CA PHE A 22 -21.81 6.51 11.83
C PHE A 22 -21.33 7.94 12.02
N SER A 23 -21.85 8.57 13.08
CA SER A 23 -21.40 9.86 13.57
C SER A 23 -21.06 9.70 15.05
N ASP A 24 -19.81 9.98 15.41
CA ASP A 24 -19.34 10.02 16.78
C ASP A 24 -18.94 11.45 17.16
N ASP A 25 -19.73 12.04 18.05
CA ASP A 25 -19.56 13.38 18.60
C ASP A 25 -19.02 13.36 20.05
N THR A 26 -18.73 12.17 20.59
CA THR A 26 -18.32 11.99 21.99
C THR A 26 -16.82 12.18 22.21
N SER A 27 -16.04 12.15 21.13
CA SER A 27 -14.60 12.34 21.16
C SER A 27 -14.20 13.82 21.01
N TRP A 28 -12.91 14.12 21.19
CA TRP A 28 -12.37 15.49 21.07
C TRP A 28 -12.51 16.09 19.66
N ARG A 29 -12.89 15.30 18.65
CA ARG A 29 -13.34 15.76 17.33
C ARG A 29 -14.53 14.93 16.86
N ARG A 30 -15.52 15.59 16.23
CA ARG A 30 -16.58 14.93 15.48
C ARG A 30 -15.98 14.06 14.38
N ILE A 31 -16.36 12.78 14.35
CA ILE A 31 -16.02 11.85 13.28
C ILE A 31 -17.33 11.41 12.64
N GLU A 32 -17.51 11.73 11.37
CA GLU A 32 -18.66 11.29 10.58
C GLU A 32 -18.17 10.48 9.39
N ARG A 33 -18.82 9.34 9.15
CA ARG A 33 -18.59 8.50 7.97
C ARG A 33 -19.91 8.09 7.35
N PRO A 34 -20.11 8.28 6.04
CA PRO A 34 -21.32 7.84 5.36
C PRO A 34 -21.38 6.31 5.31
N ALA A 35 -22.58 5.77 5.10
CA ALA A 35 -22.77 4.34 4.88
C ALA A 35 -21.90 3.85 3.71
N SER A 36 -21.32 2.67 3.87
CA SER A 36 -20.50 2.02 2.86
C SER A 36 -21.18 0.74 2.39
N PRO A 37 -21.37 0.55 1.08
CA PRO A 37 -21.95 -0.69 0.55
C PRO A 37 -21.00 -1.89 0.63
N GLY A 38 -19.75 -1.72 1.09
CA GLY A 38 -18.71 -2.74 0.98
C GLY A 38 -18.15 -2.83 -0.44
N TRP A 39 -17.16 -3.71 -0.62
CA TRP A 39 -16.58 -4.01 -1.92
C TRP A 39 -17.34 -5.16 -2.57
N SER A 40 -17.50 -5.08 -3.88
CA SER A 40 -17.95 -6.23 -4.65
C SER A 40 -16.89 -7.34 -4.66
N PRO A 41 -17.26 -8.59 -4.95
CA PRO A 41 -16.31 -9.69 -5.06
C PRO A 41 -15.20 -9.43 -6.08
N ASP A 42 -15.53 -8.77 -7.20
CA ASP A 42 -14.56 -8.44 -8.26
C ASP A 42 -13.55 -7.39 -7.79
N GLU A 43 -14.01 -6.34 -7.10
CA GLU A 43 -13.14 -5.31 -6.52
C GLU A 43 -12.21 -5.90 -5.46
N GLN A 44 -12.73 -6.80 -4.62
CA GLN A 44 -11.92 -7.50 -3.63
C GLN A 44 -10.86 -8.39 -4.30
N ALA A 45 -11.23 -9.13 -5.34
CA ALA A 45 -10.30 -9.98 -6.09
C ALA A 45 -9.21 -9.16 -6.80
N GLU A 46 -9.54 -7.99 -7.35
CA GLU A 46 -8.56 -7.10 -7.97
C GLU A 46 -7.54 -6.56 -6.95
N VAL A 47 -8.02 -6.11 -5.78
CA VAL A 47 -7.15 -5.67 -4.67
C VAL A 47 -6.26 -6.82 -4.19
N GLU A 48 -6.81 -8.02 -4.03
CA GLU A 48 -6.07 -9.20 -3.59
C GLU A 48 -4.96 -9.56 -4.59
N LYS A 49 -5.27 -9.57 -5.89
CA LYS A 49 -4.29 -9.82 -6.94
C LYS A 49 -3.13 -8.82 -6.89
N LEU A 50 -3.43 -7.52 -6.75
CA LEU A 50 -2.39 -6.49 -6.64
C LEU A 50 -1.56 -6.66 -5.37
N ARG A 51 -2.19 -6.93 -4.22
CA ARG A 51 -1.50 -7.19 -2.95
C ARG A 51 -0.63 -8.45 -2.99
N ALA A 52 -1.08 -9.51 -3.64
CA ALA A 52 -0.29 -10.72 -3.84
C ALA A 52 0.99 -10.38 -4.62
N ARG A 53 0.87 -9.58 -5.68
CA ARG A 53 2.03 -9.12 -6.45
C ARG A 53 2.96 -8.20 -5.65
N GLU A 54 2.42 -7.30 -4.83
CA GLU A 54 3.23 -6.49 -3.89
C GLU A 54 4.03 -7.38 -2.95
N ARG A 55 3.37 -8.39 -2.38
CA ARG A 55 3.98 -9.32 -1.44
C ARG A 55 5.10 -10.11 -2.09
N GLU A 56 4.90 -10.63 -3.30
CA GLU A 56 5.95 -11.32 -4.06
C GLU A 56 7.20 -10.46 -4.23
N LEU A 57 7.03 -9.20 -4.65
CA LEU A 57 8.14 -8.26 -4.82
C LEU A 57 8.81 -7.93 -3.47
N ALA A 58 8.03 -7.73 -2.42
CA ALA A 58 8.54 -7.44 -1.09
C ALA A 58 9.39 -8.62 -0.55
N VAL A 59 8.92 -9.85 -0.75
CA VAL A 59 9.68 -11.06 -0.41
C VAL A 59 10.96 -11.14 -1.23
N PHE A 60 10.88 -10.97 -2.55
CA PHE A 60 12.04 -11.00 -3.43
C PHE A 60 13.14 -10.02 -2.99
N VAL A 61 12.77 -8.75 -2.74
CA VAL A 61 13.73 -7.72 -2.31
C VAL A 61 14.30 -8.03 -0.93
N THR A 62 13.46 -8.47 0.02
CA THR A 62 13.86 -8.70 1.41
C THR A 62 14.76 -9.93 1.56
N CYS A 63 14.52 -10.97 0.77
CA CYS A 63 15.24 -12.24 0.78
C CYS A 63 16.34 -12.31 -0.30
N HIS A 64 16.64 -11.21 -0.98
CA HIS A 64 17.62 -11.20 -2.06
C HIS A 64 19.03 -11.58 -1.57
N ARG A 65 19.76 -12.37 -2.37
CA ARG A 65 21.13 -12.84 -2.05
C ARG A 65 22.12 -11.71 -1.73
N PHE A 66 21.93 -10.53 -2.29
CA PHE A 66 22.75 -9.35 -1.99
C PHE A 66 22.88 -9.08 -0.48
N TRP A 67 21.83 -9.36 0.30
CA TRP A 67 21.86 -9.15 1.76
C TRP A 67 22.78 -10.10 2.51
N THR A 68 23.31 -11.16 1.89
CA THR A 68 24.37 -12.00 2.48
C THR A 68 25.75 -11.33 2.39
N GLU A 69 25.93 -10.40 1.46
CA GLU A 69 27.18 -9.64 1.26
C GLU A 69 27.27 -8.43 2.20
N VAL A 70 26.14 -7.98 2.75
CA VAL A 70 26.07 -6.86 3.70
C VAL A 70 26.24 -7.36 5.13
N THR A 71 27.21 -6.80 5.86
CA THR A 71 27.45 -7.17 7.27
C THR A 71 26.25 -6.82 8.15
N ALA A 72 26.00 -7.60 9.21
CA ALA A 72 24.83 -7.41 10.07
C ALA A 72 24.65 -5.98 10.62
N PRO A 73 25.71 -5.27 11.08
CA PRO A 73 25.59 -3.89 11.54
C PRO A 73 25.15 -2.91 10.45
N GLN A 74 25.54 -3.15 9.19
CA GLN A 74 25.29 -2.25 8.05
C GLN A 74 23.94 -2.50 7.36
N LYS A 75 23.25 -3.61 7.66
CA LYS A 75 22.01 -4.00 6.96
C LYS A 75 20.90 -2.97 7.09
N VAL A 76 20.75 -2.33 8.25
CA VAL A 76 19.71 -1.33 8.47
C VAL A 76 19.98 -0.08 7.63
N ASP A 77 21.20 0.44 7.69
CA ASP A 77 21.60 1.64 6.93
C ASP A 77 21.47 1.42 5.43
N ALA A 78 21.96 0.28 4.93
CA ALA A 78 21.84 -0.08 3.51
C ALA A 78 20.37 -0.17 3.04
N ARG A 79 19.46 -0.70 3.88
CA ARG A 79 18.02 -0.70 3.60
C ARG A 79 17.41 0.70 3.62
N MET A 80 17.90 1.59 4.47
CA MET A 80 17.43 2.98 4.50
C MET A 80 17.85 3.73 3.24
N THR A 81 19.11 3.60 2.80
CA THR A 81 19.58 4.22 1.55
C THR A 81 18.74 3.79 0.35
N LEU A 82 18.35 2.52 0.27
CA LEU A 82 17.50 2.00 -0.80
C LEU A 82 16.11 2.66 -0.86
N LYS A 83 15.56 3.11 0.27
CA LYS A 83 14.26 3.83 0.29
C LYS A 83 14.36 5.22 -0.33
N HIS A 84 15.55 5.83 -0.30
CA HIS A 84 15.80 7.18 -0.78
C HIS A 84 16.40 7.23 -2.19
N SER A 85 16.78 6.09 -2.77
CA SER A 85 17.40 6.00 -4.10
C SER A 85 16.40 6.06 -5.26
N ALA A 86 15.09 6.21 -5.01
CA ALA A 86 14.10 6.34 -6.06
C ALA A 86 14.24 7.71 -6.76
N ALA A 87 14.99 7.75 -7.86
CA ALA A 87 14.95 8.87 -8.80
C ALA A 87 13.56 8.94 -9.47
N PRO A 88 13.04 10.15 -9.77
CA PRO A 88 11.80 10.28 -10.54
C PRO A 88 11.96 9.62 -11.92
N PRO A 89 10.88 9.07 -12.52
CA PRO A 89 10.94 8.47 -13.85
C PRO A 89 11.46 9.51 -14.85
N PRO A 90 12.31 9.11 -15.83
CA PRO A 90 12.86 10.02 -16.81
C PRO A 90 11.72 10.71 -17.56
N GLN A 91 11.69 12.05 -17.53
CA GLN A 91 10.73 12.81 -18.31
C GLN A 91 11.09 12.67 -19.80
N PRO A 92 10.12 12.40 -20.69
CA PRO A 92 10.39 12.38 -22.12
C PRO A 92 10.84 13.79 -22.57
N PRO A 93 11.75 13.89 -23.55
CA PRO A 93 12.22 15.18 -24.06
C PRO A 93 11.08 15.98 -24.70
N PRO A 94 11.20 17.33 -24.73
CA PRO A 94 10.17 18.23 -25.25
C PRO A 94 9.87 18.03 -26.74
#